data_AF-A0A924HP42-F1
#
_entry.id   AF-A0A924HP42-F1
#
_cell.length_a   1.000
_cell.length_b   1.000
_cell.length_c   1.000
_cell.angle_alpha   90.00
_cell.angle_beta   90.00
_cell.angle_gamma   90.00
#
_symmetry.space_group_name_H-M   'P 1'
#
loop_
_entity.id
_entity.type
_entity.pdbx_description
1 polymer ?
#
loop_
_entity_poly.entity_id
_entity_poly.type
_entity_poly.pdbx_seq_one_letter_code
_entity_poly.pdbx_strand_id
1 'polypeptide(L)'
;MKKQALILFAALSILIASCSKTSTTPNPTPDPGVSNTVEVTADITANTTWSASKIYLLNKIIYVTNGATLTIEAGTLIKGSK
;
A
#
# COMPACT_ATOMS: atom_id res chain seq x y z
N MET A 1 -51.67 12.58 -17.87
CA MET A 1 -51.61 13.51 -19.04
C MET A 1 -50.78 14.71 -18.60
N LYS A 2 -49.66 15.15 -19.18
CA LYS A 2 -49.12 15.16 -20.54
C LYS A 2 -47.58 15.03 -20.41
N LYS A 3 -46.91 14.03 -21.00
CA LYS A 3 -46.31 14.07 -22.35
C LYS A 3 -45.77 15.46 -22.74
N GLN A 4 -44.50 15.72 -22.46
CA GLN A 4 -43.68 16.68 -23.21
C GLN A 4 -42.30 16.05 -23.40
N ALA A 5 -42.04 15.67 -24.64
CA ALA A 5 -40.74 15.27 -25.16
C ALA A 5 -39.98 16.53 -25.55
N LEU A 6 -38.65 16.56 -25.40
CA LEU A 6 -37.77 16.96 -26.50
C LEU A 6 -36.30 16.71 -26.16
N ILE A 7 -35.60 16.32 -27.21
CA ILE A 7 -34.22 15.87 -27.32
C ILE A 7 -33.32 17.05 -27.77
N LEU A 8 -32.01 16.92 -27.52
CA LEU A 8 -30.86 17.61 -28.13
C LEU A 8 -30.48 19.03 -27.61
N PHE A 9 -29.37 19.10 -26.86
CA PHE A 9 -28.40 20.18 -26.98
C PHE A 9 -26.98 19.59 -26.94
N ALA A 10 -26.28 19.69 -28.07
CA ALA A 10 -24.86 19.40 -28.19
C ALA A 10 -24.07 20.67 -27.89
N ALA A 11 -23.12 20.60 -26.95
CA ALA A 11 -21.95 21.46 -26.79
C ALA A 11 -21.07 20.78 -25.73
N LEU A 12 -20.08 19.96 -26.11
CA LEU A 12 -18.70 20.35 -26.45
C LEU A 12 -18.02 21.20 -25.36
N SER A 13 -16.89 20.66 -24.85
CA SER A 13 -15.81 21.35 -24.08
C SER A 13 -15.93 21.24 -22.54
N ILE A 14 -14.94 20.84 -21.72
CA ILE A 14 -13.52 20.48 -21.86
C ILE A 14 -13.22 19.58 -20.64
N LEU A 15 -12.74 18.36 -20.85
CA LEU A 15 -12.09 17.57 -19.81
C LEU A 15 -10.60 17.94 -19.79
N ILE A 16 -10.22 18.94 -18.99
CA ILE A 16 -8.81 19.08 -18.58
C ILE A 16 -8.58 18.20 -17.35
N ALA A 17 -8.48 16.89 -17.57
CA ALA A 17 -7.64 16.08 -16.70
C ALA A 17 -6.19 16.45 -17.06
N SER A 18 -5.66 17.50 -16.42
CA SER A 18 -4.24 17.85 -16.48
C SER A 18 -3.45 16.78 -15.74
N CYS A 19 -3.26 15.63 -16.38
CA CYS A 19 -2.20 14.70 -16.05
C CYS A 19 -0.89 15.27 -16.60
N SER A 20 -0.38 16.31 -15.94
CA SER A 20 1.04 16.60 -16.07
C SER A 20 1.76 15.62 -15.16
N LYS A 21 2.31 14.53 -15.72
CA LYS A 21 3.64 13.93 -15.42
C LYS A 21 3.76 12.63 -16.20
N THR A 22 4.29 12.71 -17.42
CA THR A 22 4.83 11.55 -18.12
C THR A 22 6.34 11.70 -18.19
N SER A 23 7.02 10.60 -17.85
CA SER A 23 8.41 10.26 -18.14
C SER A 23 9.49 10.55 -17.08
N THR A 24 9.77 9.46 -16.35
CA THR A 24 11.11 8.84 -16.26
C THR A 24 12.10 9.38 -15.22
N THR A 25 11.88 9.01 -13.97
CA THR A 25 12.94 8.53 -13.05
C THR A 25 12.31 7.56 -12.05
N PRO A 26 12.81 6.33 -11.85
CA PRO A 26 12.49 5.56 -10.65
C PRO A 26 13.28 6.19 -9.49
N ASN A 27 12.82 7.33 -8.99
CA ASN A 27 13.27 7.86 -7.72
C ASN A 27 12.34 7.29 -6.64
N PRO A 28 12.83 6.51 -5.66
CA PRO A 28 12.02 6.05 -4.54
C PRO A 28 11.78 7.26 -3.61
N THR A 29 10.82 8.11 -3.98
CA THR A 29 10.29 9.13 -3.10
C THR A 29 9.19 8.45 -2.29
N PRO A 30 9.32 8.31 -0.95
CA PRO A 30 8.26 7.72 -0.14
C PRO A 30 6.98 8.53 -0.28
N ASP A 31 5.92 7.90 -0.79
CA ASP A 31 4.58 8.46 -0.83
C ASP A 31 4.04 8.61 0.61
N PRO A 32 3.71 9.84 1.08
CA PRO A 32 3.23 10.07 2.43
C PRO A 32 1.72 9.81 2.49
N GLY A 33 1.31 8.56 2.37
CA GLY A 33 -0.13 8.24 2.35
C GLY A 33 -0.49 6.79 2.67
N VAL A 34 0.44 5.86 2.48
CA VAL A 34 0.25 4.45 2.84
C VAL A 34 1.27 4.05 3.89
N SER A 35 0.88 4.12 5.17
CA SER A 35 1.65 3.50 6.24
C SER A 35 1.64 1.99 6.01
N ASN A 36 2.60 1.47 5.24
CA ASN A 36 2.74 0.04 4.99
C ASN A 36 3.44 -0.66 6.18
N THR A 37 3.09 -0.21 7.39
CA THR A 37 3.65 -0.68 8.65
C THR A 37 2.75 -1.78 9.20
N VAL A 38 3.34 -2.94 9.49
CA VAL A 38 2.71 -4.06 10.18
C VAL A 38 3.22 -4.08 11.61
N GLU A 39 2.33 -3.87 12.56
CA GLU A 39 2.64 -4.04 13.97
C GLU A 39 2.65 -5.53 14.33
N VAL A 40 3.75 -5.99 14.91
CA VAL A 40 3.94 -7.38 15.34
C VAL A 40 3.88 -7.41 16.85
N THR A 41 2.79 -7.96 17.38
CA THR A 41 2.47 -8.00 18.82
C THR A 41 2.46 -9.42 19.39
N ALA A 42 2.56 -10.44 18.54
CA ALA A 42 2.50 -11.85 18.91
C ALA A 42 3.65 -12.66 18.27
N ASP A 43 3.98 -13.79 18.91
CA ASP A 43 5.00 -14.71 18.44
C ASP A 43 4.57 -15.41 17.15
N ILE A 44 5.54 -15.81 16.33
CA ILE A 44 5.30 -16.50 15.07
C ILE A 44 5.27 -18.01 15.34
N THR A 45 4.12 -18.63 15.11
CA THR A 45 3.87 -20.07 15.37
C THR A 45 3.68 -20.89 14.09
N ALA A 46 3.68 -20.23 12.93
CA ALA A 46 3.54 -20.82 11.61
C ALA A 46 4.48 -20.15 10.60
N ASN A 47 4.84 -20.88 9.54
CA ASN A 47 5.72 -20.38 8.49
C ASN A 47 5.19 -19.06 7.92
N THR A 48 6.03 -18.03 7.94
CA THR A 48 5.65 -16.66 7.57
C THR A 48 6.76 -16.05 6.72
N THR A 49 6.38 -15.25 5.72
CA THR A 49 7.32 -14.46 4.91
C THR A 49 7.08 -12.98 5.16
N TRP A 50 8.15 -12.25 5.44
CA TRP A 50 8.14 -10.80 5.51
C TRP A 50 8.74 -10.21 4.24
N SER A 51 8.02 -9.27 3.63
CA SER A 51 8.33 -8.70 2.33
C SER A 51 8.89 -7.29 2.41
N ALA A 52 9.75 -6.93 1.45
CA ALA A 52 10.36 -5.59 1.35
C ALA A 52 9.36 -4.45 1.09
N SER A 53 8.14 -4.78 0.67
CA SER A 53 7.07 -3.80 0.51
C SER A 53 6.56 -3.23 1.85
N LYS A 54 6.81 -3.90 2.99
CA LYS A 54 6.26 -3.55 4.30
C LYS A 54 7.35 -3.21 5.31
N ILE A 55 6.97 -2.43 6.31
CA ILE A 55 7.78 -2.15 7.49
C ILE A 55 7.20 -2.95 8.66
N TYR A 56 8.00 -3.80 9.31
CA TYR A 56 7.52 -4.58 10.46
C TYR A 56 7.98 -3.90 11.76
N LEU A 57 7.04 -3.43 12.57
CA LEU A 57 7.31 -2.82 13.88
C LEU A 57 7.04 -3.84 14.98
N LEU A 58 8.09 -4.33 15.62
CA LEU A 58 8.02 -5.31 16.70
C LEU A 58 7.70 -4.59 18.01
N ASN A 59 6.47 -4.74 18.51
CA ASN A 59 6.02 -4.08 19.73
C ASN A 59 6.50 -4.75 21.03
N LYS A 60 7.22 -5.86 20.90
CA LYS A 60 7.85 -6.64 21.96
C LYS A 60 8.92 -7.55 21.33
N ILE A 61 9.61 -8.34 22.15
CA ILE A 61 10.42 -9.45 21.66
C ILE A 61 9.49 -10.48 21.01
N ILE A 62 9.76 -10.80 19.74
CA ILE A 62 9.01 -11.79 18.95
C ILE A 62 9.84 -13.05 18.81
N TYR A 63 9.28 -14.17 19.25
CA TYR A 63 9.89 -15.49 19.08
C TYR A 63 9.30 -16.21 17.87
N VAL A 64 10.14 -16.97 17.18
CA VAL A 64 9.69 -17.96 16.19
C VAL A 64 9.69 -19.31 16.88
N THR A 65 8.51 -19.92 16.99
CA THR A 65 8.29 -21.12 17.80
C THR A 65 7.59 -22.21 17.00
N ASN A 66 7.34 -23.37 17.60
CA ASN A 66 6.62 -24.49 16.98
C ASN A 66 7.28 -25.02 15.68
N GLY A 67 8.61 -24.94 15.59
CA GLY A 67 9.34 -25.34 14.38
C GLY A 67 9.03 -24.47 13.15
N ALA A 68 8.39 -23.31 13.32
CA ALA A 68 8.11 -22.39 12.23
C ALA A 68 9.39 -21.76 11.68
N THR A 69 9.32 -21.31 10.43
CA THR A 69 10.35 -20.51 9.78
C THR A 69 9.81 -19.12 9.47
N LEU A 70 10.55 -18.09 9.89
CA LEU A 70 10.36 -16.72 9.40
C LEU A 70 11.35 -16.48 8.27
N THR A 71 10.83 -16.34 7.05
CA THR A 71 11.63 -15.95 5.88
C THR A 71 11.58 -14.43 5.73
N ILE A 72 12.74 -13.79 5.69
CA ILE A 72 12.85 -12.34 5.50
C ILE A 72 13.38 -12.08 4.10
N GLU A 73 12.56 -11.47 3.24
CA GLU A 73 12.99 -11.10 1.89
C GLU A 73 14.04 -9.99 1.96
N ALA A 74 14.97 -9.98 1.00
CA ALA A 74 16.00 -8.95 0.91
C ALA A 74 15.36 -7.55 0.78
N GLY A 75 15.84 -6.59 1.57
CA GLY A 75 15.31 -5.22 1.60
C GLY A 75 14.13 -5.00 2.56
N THR A 76 13.70 -6.03 3.31
CA THR A 76 12.70 -5.88 4.37
C THR A 76 13.18 -5.00 5.51
N LEU A 77 12.38 -3.99 5.88
CA LEU A 77 12.66 -3.09 7.00
C LEU A 77 11.95 -3.56 8.27
N ILE A 78 12.72 -3.85 9.32
CA ILE A 78 12.22 -4.33 10.61
C ILE A 78 12.70 -3.37 11.70
N LYS A 79 11.81 -2.95 12.60
CA LYS A 79 12.07 -1.99 13.67
C LYS A 79 11.61 -2.57 15.00
N GLY A 80 12.41 -2.42 16.05
CA GLY A 80 11.97 -2.68 17.42
C GLY A 80 11.28 -1.45 18.01
N SER A 81 10.14 -1.65 18.68
CA SER A 81 9.60 -0.65 19.60
C SER A 81 10.41 -0.63 20.90
N LYS A 82 10.27 0.46 21.64
CA LYS A 82 10.87 0.64 22.96
C LYS A 82 10.28 -0.32 23.99
#